data_AF-A0A8X7VG73-F1
#
_entry.id   AF-A0A8X7VG73-F1
#
_cell.length_a   1.000
_cell.length_b   1.000
_cell.length_c   1.000
_cell.angle_alpha   90.00
_cell.angle_beta   90.00
_cell.angle_gamma   90.00
#
_symmetry.space_group_name_H-M   'P 1'
#
loop_
_entity.id
_entity.type
_entity.pdbx_description
1 polymer ?
#
loop_
_entity_poly.entity_id
_entity_poly.type
_entity_poly.pdbx_seq_one_letter_code
_entity_poly.pdbx_strand_id
1 'polypeptide(L)'
;MMGHVVAARSHLILSRSNFADSIRCQGLRVSKTLRMESQQSKRPTCPSCAKPTQLCLCNRFRSPSLDNQVIVTILQHSLERKHALNSTRIARLGLKNVTVTTVFDVHDEAEFLITVKGASLELVDSSKLGCDSVDDLESDKKVSLVDNESSKIGESLKLYQQLAEENLIRISMKKRGVISNVSTSLMEDASFDGILASPAAMDVLAKGFVVTKFSEGKEEFELEVPPGTALLFPSEESVMINDLKERDLKARNLIVLDGTWSKARRMYLENPWLKLLCSHVKLEIEGASLYREVRRQPREGCLSTIESIVYAMKEMGEDTEGLDNMLDVFESMVGDQRRCKDENFVKIL
;
A
#
# COMPACT_ATOMS: atom_id res chain seq x y z
N MET A 1 -60.21 -2.99 3.21
CA MET A 1 -59.57 -1.68 2.98
C MET A 1 -58.29 -1.91 2.20
N MET A 2 -58.22 -1.28 1.02
CA MET A 2 -57.06 -0.79 0.24
C MET A 2 -55.68 -1.45 0.49
N GLY A 3 -54.95 -2.00 -0.48
CA GLY A 3 -55.08 -1.98 -1.94
C GLY A 3 -54.03 -1.09 -2.60
N HIS A 4 -52.87 -1.70 -2.97
CA HIS A 4 -51.94 -1.49 -4.11
C HIS A 4 -51.40 -0.07 -4.45
N VAL A 5 -50.20 0.12 -5.01
CA VAL A 5 -49.81 -0.21 -6.40
C VAL A 5 -48.31 -0.51 -6.56
N VAL A 6 -48.04 -1.68 -7.14
CA VAL A 6 -46.82 -2.04 -7.87
C VAL A 6 -47.13 -1.81 -9.36
N ALA A 7 -46.25 -1.14 -10.10
CA ALA A 7 -46.38 -0.99 -11.54
C ALA A 7 -45.55 -2.07 -12.27
N ALA A 8 -46.25 -3.10 -12.75
CA ALA A 8 -45.84 -3.90 -13.90
C ALA A 8 -46.73 -3.50 -15.09
N ARG A 9 -46.21 -3.55 -16.32
CA ARG A 9 -47.05 -3.56 -17.53
C ARG A 9 -46.73 -4.77 -18.41
N SER A 10 -47.81 -5.51 -18.64
CA SER A 10 -48.12 -6.67 -19.47
C SER A 10 -47.72 -6.54 -20.95
N HIS A 11 -47.12 -7.56 -21.57
CA HIS A 11 -47.69 -8.76 -22.23
C HIS A 11 -48.43 -8.51 -23.55
N LEU A 12 -47.95 -9.16 -24.63
CA LEU A 12 -48.82 -9.81 -25.63
C LEU A 12 -48.10 -11.05 -26.20
N ILE A 13 -48.84 -12.15 -26.17
CA ILE A 13 -48.52 -13.50 -26.64
C ILE A 13 -48.97 -13.60 -28.10
N LEU A 14 -48.25 -14.34 -28.95
CA LEU A 14 -48.83 -15.24 -29.97
C LEU A 14 -47.76 -16.23 -30.47
N SER A 15 -48.24 -17.38 -30.93
CA SER A 15 -47.55 -18.65 -30.97
C SER A 15 -47.19 -19.13 -32.39
N ARG A 16 -46.28 -20.12 -32.40
CA ARG A 16 -46.12 -21.25 -33.35
C ARG A 16 -45.46 -21.06 -34.73
N SER A 17 -44.71 -22.12 -35.03
CA SER A 17 -44.43 -22.81 -36.30
C SER A 17 -43.19 -22.45 -37.13
N ASN A 18 -42.35 -23.49 -37.23
CA ASN A 18 -41.42 -23.88 -38.29
C ASN A 18 -41.65 -23.23 -39.67
N PHE A 19 -40.57 -22.77 -40.29
CA PHE A 19 -40.36 -22.97 -41.72
C PHE A 19 -38.85 -23.05 -42.01
N ALA A 20 -38.43 -24.23 -42.47
CA ALA A 20 -37.18 -24.39 -43.19
C ALA A 20 -37.38 -23.84 -44.61
N ASP A 21 -36.37 -23.18 -45.19
CA ASP A 21 -35.85 -23.58 -46.51
C ASP A 21 -34.67 -22.72 -46.96
N SER A 22 -33.57 -23.42 -47.24
CA SER A 22 -32.75 -23.34 -48.46
C SER A 22 -32.69 -22.02 -49.24
N ILE A 23 -31.55 -21.32 -49.15
CA ILE A 23 -30.95 -20.68 -50.34
C ILE A 23 -29.46 -21.02 -50.40
N ARG A 24 -29.15 -21.81 -51.41
CA ARG A 24 -27.84 -22.13 -51.95
C ARG A 24 -27.35 -20.92 -52.77
N CYS A 25 -26.25 -20.29 -52.36
CA CYS A 25 -25.45 -19.47 -53.27
C CYS A 25 -23.98 -19.86 -53.15
N GLN A 26 -23.52 -20.62 -54.15
CA GLN A 26 -22.12 -20.75 -54.49
C GLN A 26 -21.58 -19.38 -54.90
N GLY A 27 -20.43 -19.00 -54.37
CA GLY A 27 -19.74 -17.78 -54.74
C GLY A 27 -18.36 -17.74 -54.11
N LEU A 28 -17.40 -18.44 -54.70
CA LEU A 28 -15.98 -18.19 -54.47
C LEU A 28 -15.70 -16.71 -54.72
N ARG A 29 -15.35 -15.96 -53.67
CA ARG A 29 -14.52 -14.75 -53.78
C ARG A 29 -13.44 -14.78 -52.72
N VAL A 30 -12.29 -15.27 -53.14
CA VAL A 30 -11.01 -15.03 -52.47
C VAL A 30 -10.82 -13.52 -52.39
N SER A 31 -10.89 -12.96 -51.19
CA SER A 31 -10.42 -11.59 -50.93
C SER A 31 -9.31 -11.70 -49.91
N LYS A 32 -8.08 -11.53 -50.39
CA LYS A 32 -6.87 -11.36 -49.58
C LYS A 32 -7.09 -10.21 -48.60
N THR A 33 -7.39 -10.51 -47.35
CA THR A 33 -7.25 -9.53 -46.28
C THR A 33 -5.76 -9.44 -45.97
N LEU A 34 -5.11 -8.38 -46.49
CA LEU A 34 -3.79 -7.96 -46.04
C LEU A 34 -3.86 -7.78 -44.52
N ARG A 35 -3.13 -8.61 -43.77
CA ARG A 35 -2.87 -8.35 -42.35
C ARG A 35 -2.01 -7.09 -42.29
N MET A 36 -2.63 -5.95 -42.01
CA MET A 36 -1.91 -4.81 -41.47
C MET A 36 -1.55 -5.15 -40.02
N GLU A 37 -0.29 -5.52 -39.80
CA GLU A 37 0.30 -5.47 -38.47
C GLU A 37 0.26 -4.01 -38.01
N SER A 38 -0.74 -3.66 -37.21
CA SER A 38 -0.76 -2.39 -36.50
C SER A 38 0.30 -2.44 -35.42
N GLN A 39 1.52 -2.03 -35.77
CA GLN A 39 2.49 -1.60 -34.78
C GLN A 39 1.93 -0.35 -34.09
N GLN A 40 1.09 -0.53 -33.07
CA GLN A 40 0.71 0.55 -32.15
C GLN A 40 1.98 0.96 -31.40
N SER A 41 2.64 2.01 -31.86
CA SER A 41 3.69 2.66 -31.08
C SER A 41 3.09 3.10 -29.75
N LYS A 42 3.62 2.58 -28.64
CA LYS A 42 3.20 2.99 -27.29
C LYS A 42 3.41 4.50 -27.17
N ARG A 43 2.37 5.23 -26.73
CA ARG A 43 2.46 6.69 -26.55
C ARG A 43 3.60 7.02 -25.57
N PRO A 44 4.42 8.05 -25.84
CA PRO A 44 5.52 8.41 -24.96
C PRO A 44 5.01 8.77 -23.56
N THR A 45 5.73 8.30 -22.53
CA THR A 45 5.43 8.54 -21.12
C THR A 45 6.54 9.34 -20.46
N CYS A 46 6.17 10.24 -19.55
CA CYS A 46 7.12 10.98 -18.73
C CYS A 46 7.92 10.03 -17.83
N PRO A 47 9.27 10.14 -17.77
CA PRO A 47 10.08 9.27 -16.92
C PRO A 47 9.85 9.50 -15.42
N SER A 48 9.47 10.73 -15.02
CA SER A 48 9.28 11.08 -13.60
C SER A 48 7.89 10.71 -13.08
N CYS A 49 6.81 11.08 -13.78
CA CYS A 49 5.44 10.81 -13.33
C CYS A 49 4.78 9.57 -13.97
N ALA A 50 5.42 8.94 -14.97
CA ALA A 50 4.90 7.79 -15.73
C ALA A 50 3.56 8.02 -16.44
N LYS A 51 3.09 9.27 -16.54
CA LYS A 51 1.89 9.64 -17.33
C LYS A 51 2.26 9.84 -18.80
N PRO A 52 1.31 9.67 -19.74
CA PRO A 52 1.50 10.13 -21.12
C PRO A 52 1.93 11.60 -21.14
N THR A 53 2.83 11.99 -22.05
CA THR A 53 3.43 13.34 -22.07
C THR A 53 2.40 14.48 -22.01
N GLN A 54 1.26 14.33 -22.68
CA GLN A 54 0.16 15.31 -22.70
C GLN A 54 -0.55 15.46 -21.34
N LEU A 55 -0.47 14.45 -20.48
CA LEU A 55 -1.07 14.39 -19.14
C LEU A 55 0.00 14.41 -18.04
N CYS A 56 1.19 14.95 -18.34
CA CYS A 56 2.28 15.04 -17.39
C CYS A 56 1.89 15.89 -16.17
N LEU A 57 2.28 15.43 -14.98
CA LEU A 57 2.02 16.12 -13.72
C LEU A 57 3.20 16.99 -13.25
N CYS A 58 4.43 16.71 -13.73
CA CYS A 58 5.64 17.34 -13.20
C CYS A 58 5.64 18.86 -13.33
N ASN A 59 5.14 19.38 -14.45
CA ASN A 59 5.10 20.83 -14.70
C ASN A 59 3.90 21.52 -14.04
N ARG A 60 3.08 20.80 -13.27
CA ARG A 60 1.90 21.36 -12.58
C ARG A 60 2.20 21.80 -11.15
N PHE A 61 3.31 21.32 -10.59
CA PHE A 61 3.77 21.76 -9.28
C PHE A 61 4.34 23.18 -9.39
N ARG A 62 3.81 24.11 -8.59
CA ARG A 62 4.27 25.51 -8.54
C ARG A 62 5.55 25.70 -7.72
N SER A 63 5.79 24.79 -6.77
CA SER A 63 6.96 24.75 -5.89
C SER A 63 7.68 23.38 -6.00
N PRO A 64 8.97 23.31 -5.62
CA PRO A 64 9.68 22.02 -5.48
C PRO A 64 9.01 21.13 -4.43
N SER A 65 9.45 19.88 -4.33
CA SER A 65 8.94 18.95 -3.33
C SER A 65 9.08 19.51 -1.92
N LEU A 66 8.00 19.37 -1.15
CA LEU A 66 7.90 19.79 0.23
C LEU A 66 8.92 19.01 1.08
N ASP A 67 9.67 19.75 1.89
CA ASP A 67 10.60 19.19 2.88
C ASP A 67 9.85 18.74 4.14
N ASN A 68 9.06 17.68 3.99
CA ASN A 68 8.16 17.20 5.03
C ASN A 68 8.93 16.51 6.17
N GLN A 69 8.72 16.95 7.40
CA GLN A 69 9.29 16.32 8.60
C GLN A 69 8.62 14.98 8.92
N VAL A 70 7.32 14.88 8.66
CA VAL A 70 6.53 13.67 8.78
C VAL A 70 6.82 12.76 7.59
N ILE A 71 7.46 11.63 7.84
CA ILE A 71 7.70 10.59 6.84
C ILE A 71 6.36 9.98 6.43
N VAL A 72 6.13 9.79 5.14
CA VAL A 72 4.91 9.14 4.64
C VAL A 72 5.25 7.80 4.02
N THR A 73 4.69 6.71 4.55
CA THR A 73 4.86 5.36 4.03
C THR A 73 3.55 4.88 3.42
N ILE A 74 3.50 4.74 2.10
CA ILE A 74 2.29 4.32 1.37
C ILE A 74 2.37 2.82 1.07
N LEU A 75 1.46 2.04 1.63
CA LEU A 75 1.25 0.64 1.26
C LEU A 75 0.28 0.59 0.09
N GLN A 76 0.83 0.43 -1.11
CA GLN A 76 0.07 0.44 -2.35
C GLN A 76 -0.30 -0.98 -2.79
N HIS A 77 -1.59 -1.23 -2.91
CA HIS A 77 -2.07 -2.51 -3.43
C HIS A 77 -1.55 -2.74 -4.88
N SER A 78 -1.06 -3.94 -5.17
CA SER A 78 -0.48 -4.32 -6.47
C SER A 78 -1.34 -3.94 -7.69
N LEU A 79 -2.64 -4.20 -7.63
CA LEU A 79 -3.64 -3.85 -8.66
C LEU A 79 -3.84 -2.33 -8.89
N GLU A 80 -3.47 -1.47 -7.95
CA GLU A 80 -3.65 -0.01 -8.07
C GLU A 80 -2.45 0.69 -8.71
N ARG A 81 -1.28 0.05 -8.74
CA ARG A 81 -0.03 0.59 -9.31
C ARG A 81 -0.20 1.13 -10.72
N LYS A 82 -0.94 0.39 -11.56
CA LYS A 82 -1.16 0.72 -12.98
C LYS A 82 -2.41 1.55 -13.20
N HIS A 83 -3.16 1.89 -12.15
CA HIS A 83 -4.39 2.64 -12.28
C HIS A 83 -4.12 4.06 -12.79
N ALA A 84 -4.98 4.55 -13.69
CA ALA A 84 -4.83 5.88 -14.29
C ALA A 84 -4.92 7.01 -13.25
N LEU A 85 -5.76 6.86 -12.23
CA LEU A 85 -5.96 7.77 -11.10
C LEU A 85 -5.03 7.51 -9.90
N ASN A 86 -3.90 6.82 -10.11
CA ASN A 86 -2.95 6.57 -9.02
C ASN A 86 -2.35 7.90 -8.51
N SER A 87 -2.92 8.42 -7.42
CA SER A 87 -2.54 9.68 -6.76
C SER A 87 -1.28 9.54 -5.88
N THR A 88 -0.80 8.32 -5.64
CA THR A 88 0.51 8.06 -5.05
C THR A 88 1.64 8.69 -5.88
N ARG A 89 1.44 8.86 -7.19
CA ARG A 89 2.39 9.61 -8.06
C ARG A 89 2.55 11.07 -7.64
N ILE A 90 1.48 11.70 -7.16
CA ILE A 90 1.52 13.09 -6.69
C ILE A 90 2.30 13.16 -5.38
N ALA A 91 2.05 12.22 -4.45
CA ALA A 91 2.82 12.11 -3.22
C ALA A 91 4.33 11.99 -3.50
N ARG A 92 4.73 11.10 -4.42
CA ARG A 92 6.14 10.91 -4.81
C ARG A 92 6.81 12.11 -5.47
N LEU A 93 6.04 13.01 -6.09
CA LEU A 93 6.57 14.21 -6.73
C LEU A 93 6.54 15.41 -5.78
N GLY A 94 5.56 15.45 -4.87
CA GLY A 94 5.29 16.57 -3.98
C GLY A 94 5.97 16.48 -2.63
N LEU A 95 6.36 15.30 -2.15
CA LEU A 95 6.99 15.09 -0.84
C LEU A 95 8.44 14.62 -0.99
N LYS A 96 9.34 15.08 -0.12
CA LYS A 96 10.72 14.58 -0.05
C LYS A 96 10.79 13.25 0.71
N ASN A 97 10.17 13.17 1.88
CA ASN A 97 10.21 12.01 2.77
C ASN A 97 8.98 11.13 2.55
N VAL A 98 8.96 10.41 1.43
CA VAL A 98 7.88 9.49 1.07
C VAL A 98 8.40 8.17 0.51
N THR A 99 7.91 7.07 1.08
CA THR A 99 8.22 5.70 0.63
C THR A 99 6.94 5.05 0.14
N VAL A 100 7.04 4.23 -0.91
CA VAL A 100 5.89 3.49 -1.46
C VAL A 100 6.26 2.02 -1.55
N THR A 101 5.61 1.20 -0.74
CA THR A 101 5.79 -0.25 -0.72
C THR A 101 4.61 -0.91 -1.40
N THR A 102 4.88 -1.78 -2.37
CA THR A 102 3.81 -2.56 -3.00
C THR A 102 3.45 -3.73 -2.10
N VAL A 103 2.14 -3.92 -1.85
CA VAL A 103 1.63 -5.06 -1.09
C VAL A 103 0.71 -5.91 -1.96
N PHE A 104 0.71 -7.21 -1.66
CA PHE A 104 -0.09 -8.22 -2.34
C PHE A 104 -1.08 -8.86 -1.38
N ASP A 105 -2.20 -9.31 -1.94
CA ASP A 105 -3.18 -10.12 -1.23
C ASP A 105 -2.55 -11.44 -0.76
N VAL A 106 -3.03 -11.99 0.34
CA VAL A 106 -2.72 -13.37 0.73
C VAL A 106 -3.59 -14.31 -0.10
N HIS A 107 -2.95 -15.10 -0.96
CA HIS A 107 -3.64 -16.05 -1.85
C HIS A 107 -3.92 -17.39 -1.13
N ASP A 108 -2.88 -18.08 -0.69
CA ASP A 108 -2.98 -19.32 0.09
C ASP A 108 -2.45 -19.13 1.51
N GLU A 109 -1.13 -18.98 1.63
CA GLU A 109 -0.43 -18.73 2.88
C GLU A 109 0.62 -17.62 2.71
N ALA A 110 0.80 -16.85 3.78
CA ALA A 110 1.84 -15.86 3.91
C ALA A 110 2.47 -15.96 5.30
N GLU A 111 3.74 -15.62 5.38
CA GLU A 111 4.48 -15.56 6.62
C GLU A 111 5.02 -14.15 6.82
N PHE A 112 4.84 -13.61 8.02
CA PHE A 112 5.36 -12.33 8.43
C PHE A 112 6.42 -12.55 9.49
N LEU A 113 7.62 -12.04 9.22
CA LEU A 113 8.71 -12.01 10.16
C LEU A 113 8.88 -10.58 10.68
N ILE A 114 8.75 -10.40 11.99
CA ILE A 114 8.89 -9.10 12.64
C ILE A 114 10.10 -9.17 13.55
N THR A 115 11.09 -8.32 13.28
CA THR A 115 12.34 -8.25 14.03
C THR A 115 12.43 -6.88 14.68
N VAL A 116 12.56 -6.85 16.00
CA VAL A 116 12.70 -5.59 16.75
C VAL A 116 14.17 -5.22 16.87
N LYS A 117 14.54 -3.99 16.48
CA LYS A 117 15.92 -3.52 16.60
C LYS A 117 16.19 -3.09 18.05
N GLY A 118 16.93 -3.93 18.79
CA GLY A 118 17.61 -3.53 20.04
C GLY A 118 16.77 -3.62 21.32
N ALA A 119 16.79 -4.77 21.98
CA ALA A 119 16.64 -4.88 23.43
C ALA A 119 18.03 -5.02 24.08
N SER A 120 18.94 -4.06 23.86
CA SER A 120 20.08 -3.95 24.75
C SER A 120 19.57 -3.40 26.08
N LEU A 121 19.41 -4.28 27.06
CA LEU A 121 19.28 -3.95 28.48
C LEU A 121 20.30 -2.86 28.83
N GLU A 122 19.81 -1.68 29.24
CA GLU A 122 20.64 -0.71 29.94
C GLU A 122 21.02 -1.32 31.29
N LEU A 123 22.16 -2.03 31.31
CA LEU A 123 22.88 -2.29 32.55
C LEU A 123 23.70 -1.06 32.86
N VAL A 124 23.15 -0.24 33.75
CA VAL A 124 23.96 0.55 34.68
C VAL A 124 24.76 -0.45 35.52
N ASP A 125 26.08 -0.53 35.34
CA ASP A 125 27.04 -0.06 36.36
C ASP A 125 28.53 -0.29 35.99
N SER A 126 29.33 0.75 36.27
CA SER A 126 30.72 0.79 36.75
C SER A 126 31.75 -0.32 36.41
N SER A 127 32.72 0.02 35.55
CA SER A 127 34.17 -0.18 35.78
C SER A 127 34.95 0.35 34.56
N LYS A 128 35.58 1.52 34.62
CA LYS A 128 37.03 1.67 34.95
C LYS A 128 37.86 0.42 34.68
N LEU A 129 38.50 0.38 33.51
CA LEU A 129 39.88 -0.03 33.17
C LEU A 129 39.98 0.28 31.66
N GLY A 130 40.81 1.18 31.11
CA GLY A 130 42.23 1.38 31.32
C GLY A 130 43.03 0.65 30.22
N CYS A 131 43.66 1.42 29.30
CA CYS A 131 44.75 1.08 28.34
C CYS A 131 44.46 -0.01 27.28
N ASP A 132 45.02 -0.09 26.08
CA ASP A 132 45.94 0.68 25.22
C ASP A 132 45.81 0.05 23.79
N SER A 133 46.42 0.70 22.78
CA SER A 133 46.77 0.26 21.40
C SER A 133 46.88 -1.27 21.13
N VAL A 134 46.73 -1.84 19.92
CA VAL A 134 47.50 -1.59 18.65
C VAL A 134 46.90 -2.40 17.46
N ASP A 135 47.04 -1.86 16.25
CA ASP A 135 47.38 -2.42 14.92
C ASP A 135 46.82 -3.74 14.33
N ASP A 136 46.36 -3.57 13.07
CA ASP A 136 46.58 -4.34 11.83
C ASP A 136 46.59 -5.88 11.84
N LEU A 137 45.86 -6.46 10.87
CA LEU A 137 46.41 -7.39 9.88
C LEU A 137 45.36 -7.79 8.83
N GLU A 138 45.60 -7.36 7.60
CA GLU A 138 45.06 -7.96 6.37
C GLU A 138 45.56 -9.41 6.20
N SER A 139 44.74 -10.29 5.60
CA SER A 139 45.28 -11.28 4.67
C SER A 139 44.21 -11.84 3.72
N ASP A 140 44.46 -11.67 2.44
CA ASP A 140 43.85 -12.32 1.28
C ASP A 140 43.79 -13.85 1.37
N LYS A 141 42.64 -14.44 1.03
CA LYS A 141 42.58 -15.72 0.28
C LYS A 141 41.42 -15.76 -0.71
N LYS A 142 41.80 -15.56 -1.98
CA LYS A 142 41.08 -15.90 -3.21
C LYS A 142 41.05 -17.43 -3.40
N VAL A 143 39.88 -18.06 -3.39
CA VAL A 143 39.67 -19.39 -3.95
C VAL A 143 38.40 -19.43 -4.82
N SER A 144 38.56 -20.13 -5.93
CA SER A 144 37.81 -20.25 -7.17
C SER A 144 36.33 -20.64 -7.08
N LEU A 145 35.60 -20.12 -8.08
CA LEU A 145 34.29 -20.49 -8.56
C LEU A 145 34.20 -21.99 -8.93
N VAL A 146 33.28 -22.71 -8.28
CA VAL A 146 32.66 -23.92 -8.83
C VAL A 146 31.18 -23.88 -8.45
N ASP A 147 30.32 -24.10 -9.44
CA ASP A 147 28.88 -23.93 -9.42
C ASP A 147 28.17 -24.80 -8.37
N ASN A 148 27.35 -24.17 -7.50
CA ASN A 148 26.26 -24.87 -6.81
C ASN A 148 25.23 -23.88 -6.23
N GLU A 149 24.34 -23.36 -7.09
CA GLU A 149 23.29 -22.38 -6.73
C GLU A 149 22.20 -22.92 -5.78
N SER A 150 22.19 -24.22 -5.46
CA SER A 150 21.19 -24.81 -4.56
C SER A 150 21.57 -24.79 -3.08
N SER A 151 22.80 -24.39 -2.71
CA SER A 151 23.26 -24.40 -1.30
C SER A 151 23.26 -23.02 -0.63
N LYS A 152 23.24 -21.92 -1.40
CA LYS A 152 23.24 -20.55 -0.84
C LYS A 152 21.91 -20.14 -0.22
N ILE A 153 20.80 -20.76 -0.64
CA ILE A 153 19.45 -20.49 -0.13
C ILE A 153 19.31 -20.96 1.33
N GLY A 154 19.94 -22.10 1.67
CA GLY A 154 19.90 -22.67 3.02
C GLY A 154 20.87 -22.00 4.00
N GLU A 155 22.00 -21.49 3.52
CA GLU A 155 22.99 -20.81 4.37
C GLU A 155 22.55 -19.40 4.76
N SER A 156 21.91 -18.65 3.85
CA SER A 156 21.39 -17.32 4.19
C SER A 156 20.24 -17.42 5.20
N LEU A 157 19.32 -18.39 5.04
CA LEU A 157 18.22 -18.62 5.99
C LEU A 157 18.73 -19.06 7.37
N LYS A 158 19.80 -19.88 7.41
CA LYS A 158 20.47 -20.28 8.66
C LYS A 158 21.23 -19.14 9.32
N LEU A 159 21.85 -18.25 8.54
CA LEU A 159 22.56 -17.07 9.06
C LEU A 159 21.59 -16.06 9.68
N TYR A 160 20.39 -15.88 9.10
CA TYR A 160 19.29 -15.11 9.73
C TYR A 160 18.68 -15.81 10.95
N GLN A 161 18.62 -17.15 10.97
CA GLN A 161 18.16 -17.92 12.13
C GLN A 161 19.15 -17.90 13.30
N GLN A 162 20.47 -17.81 13.04
CA GLN A 162 21.50 -17.85 14.09
C GLN A 162 21.82 -16.51 14.75
N LEU A 163 21.33 -15.38 14.21
CA LEU A 163 21.70 -14.03 14.68
C LEU A 163 20.52 -13.19 15.20
N ALA A 164 19.31 -13.76 15.36
CA ALA A 164 18.13 -13.02 15.80
C ALA A 164 17.12 -13.88 16.58
N GLU A 165 17.58 -14.75 17.49
CA GLU A 165 16.65 -15.48 18.37
C GLU A 165 16.04 -14.58 19.46
N GLU A 166 16.62 -13.40 19.71
CA GLU A 166 16.09 -12.41 20.64
C GLU A 166 15.27 -11.33 19.90
N ASN A 167 13.98 -11.25 20.21
CA ASN A 167 12.98 -10.29 19.73
C ASN A 167 12.40 -10.55 18.32
N LEU A 168 12.12 -11.82 18.04
CA LEU A 168 11.49 -12.26 16.80
C LEU A 168 10.01 -12.60 17.03
N ILE A 169 9.13 -12.07 16.19
CA ILE A 169 7.74 -12.51 16.08
C ILE A 169 7.53 -13.07 14.67
N ARG A 170 7.03 -14.30 14.59
CA ARG A 170 6.65 -14.96 13.34
C ARG A 170 5.14 -15.16 13.34
N ILE A 171 4.48 -14.70 12.29
CA ILE A 171 3.02 -14.83 12.13
C ILE A 171 2.76 -15.51 10.80
N SER A 172 2.14 -16.69 10.83
CA SER A 172 1.63 -17.35 9.64
C SER A 172 0.15 -17.01 9.45
N MET A 173 -0.22 -16.68 8.22
CA MET A 173 -1.56 -16.22 7.88
C MET A 173 -2.08 -16.91 6.63
N LYS A 174 -3.33 -17.33 6.69
CA LYS A 174 -4.11 -17.86 5.57
C LYS A 174 -4.94 -16.75 4.92
N LYS A 175 -5.50 -17.06 3.74
CA LYS A 175 -6.43 -16.16 3.02
C LYS A 175 -7.48 -15.53 3.95
N ARG A 176 -7.87 -14.28 3.63
CA ARG A 176 -8.88 -13.49 4.37
C ARG A 176 -8.45 -13.07 5.78
N GLY A 177 -7.16 -13.10 6.10
CA GLY A 177 -6.66 -12.59 7.37
C GLY A 177 -6.78 -13.55 8.55
N VAL A 178 -6.86 -14.87 8.28
CA VAL A 178 -6.93 -15.87 9.36
C VAL A 178 -5.51 -16.22 9.80
N ILE A 179 -5.16 -15.86 11.03
CA ILE A 179 -3.88 -16.23 11.64
C ILE A 179 -3.89 -17.74 11.90
N SER A 180 -2.95 -18.47 11.33
CA SER A 180 -2.82 -19.92 11.49
C SER A 180 -1.81 -20.30 12.56
N ASN A 181 -0.76 -19.50 12.74
CA ASN A 181 0.27 -19.73 13.74
C ASN A 181 0.90 -18.40 14.17
N VAL A 182 1.31 -18.33 15.44
CA VAL A 182 2.13 -17.26 15.98
C VAL A 182 3.22 -17.90 16.82
N SER A 183 4.47 -17.52 16.58
CA SER A 183 5.55 -17.79 17.51
C SER A 183 6.28 -16.49 17.82
N THR A 184 6.71 -16.34 19.07
CA THR A 184 7.40 -15.14 19.52
C THR A 184 8.43 -15.53 20.56
N SER A 185 9.59 -14.87 20.53
CA SER A 185 10.59 -14.96 21.59
C SER A 185 10.33 -13.98 22.74
N LEU A 186 9.30 -13.12 22.63
CA LEU A 186 9.03 -12.04 23.59
C LEU A 186 8.23 -12.50 24.83
N MET A 187 7.56 -13.65 24.75
CA MET A 187 6.69 -14.18 25.80
C MET A 187 6.48 -15.69 25.66
N GLU A 188 6.14 -16.35 26.76
CA GLU A 188 5.88 -17.80 26.80
C GLU A 188 4.54 -18.17 26.12
N ASP A 189 3.49 -17.38 26.32
CA ASP A 189 2.17 -17.60 25.72
C ASP A 189 2.05 -16.95 24.33
N ALA A 190 2.54 -17.66 23.31
CA ALA A 190 2.55 -17.20 21.93
C ALA A 190 1.14 -17.21 21.29
N SER A 191 0.37 -16.14 21.53
CA SER A 191 -0.86 -15.85 20.79
C SER A 191 -0.86 -14.41 20.28
N PHE A 192 -1.53 -14.15 19.15
CA PHE A 192 -1.59 -12.80 18.60
C PHE A 192 -2.26 -11.80 19.56
N ASP A 193 -3.37 -12.22 20.16
CA ASP A 193 -4.10 -11.39 21.13
C ASP A 193 -3.31 -11.22 22.44
N GLY A 194 -2.51 -12.21 22.83
CA GLY A 194 -1.58 -12.10 23.97
C GLY A 194 -0.49 -11.06 23.75
N ILE A 195 0.05 -10.95 22.52
CA ILE A 195 1.02 -9.90 22.17
C ILE A 195 0.37 -8.52 22.28
N LEU A 196 -0.83 -8.35 21.70
CA LEU A 196 -1.57 -7.08 21.78
C LEU A 196 -1.95 -6.68 23.20
N ALA A 197 -2.26 -7.66 24.06
CA ALA A 197 -2.65 -7.43 25.44
C ALA A 197 -1.47 -7.20 26.39
N SER A 198 -0.23 -7.50 25.98
CA SER A 198 0.96 -7.36 26.81
C SER A 198 1.60 -5.99 26.66
N PRO A 199 1.59 -5.14 27.70
CA PRO A 199 2.25 -3.83 27.64
C PRO A 199 3.75 -3.94 27.37
N ALA A 200 4.42 -4.94 27.95
CA ALA A 200 5.86 -5.15 27.75
C ALA A 200 6.21 -5.47 26.29
N ALA A 201 5.39 -6.29 25.61
CA ALA A 201 5.60 -6.59 24.19
C ALA A 201 5.33 -5.37 23.31
N MET A 202 4.27 -4.62 23.61
CA MET A 202 3.92 -3.41 22.88
C MET A 202 4.96 -2.29 23.07
N ASP A 203 5.56 -2.16 24.26
CA ASP A 203 6.65 -1.22 24.53
C ASP A 203 7.91 -1.55 23.72
N VAL A 204 8.20 -2.84 23.54
CA VAL A 204 9.30 -3.31 22.69
C VAL A 204 9.01 -2.98 21.22
N LEU A 205 7.79 -3.24 20.74
CA LEU A 205 7.36 -2.91 19.37
C LEU A 205 7.32 -1.40 19.10
N ALA A 206 6.99 -0.58 20.10
CA ALA A 206 6.94 0.88 20.00
C ALA A 206 8.31 1.51 19.68
N LYS A 207 9.42 0.81 19.98
CA LYS A 207 10.79 1.22 19.64
C LYS A 207 11.10 1.12 18.15
N GLY A 208 10.21 0.49 17.38
CA GLY A 208 10.36 0.26 15.95
C GLY A 208 10.82 -1.15 15.63
N PHE A 209 10.42 -1.63 14.46
CA PHE A 209 10.65 -2.99 14.02
C PHE A 209 10.80 -3.05 12.50
N VAL A 210 11.38 -4.13 12.00
CA VAL A 210 11.38 -4.47 10.57
C VAL A 210 10.38 -5.58 10.36
N VAL A 211 9.53 -5.45 9.34
CA VAL A 211 8.61 -6.50 8.92
C VAL A 211 8.96 -6.98 7.52
N THR A 212 9.10 -8.29 7.38
CA THR A 212 9.33 -8.96 6.10
C THR A 212 8.18 -9.92 5.83
N LYS A 213 7.52 -9.77 4.68
CA LYS A 213 6.45 -10.68 4.23
C LYS A 213 7.03 -11.67 3.23
N PHE A 214 6.74 -12.95 3.46
CA PHE A 214 7.02 -14.05 2.55
C PHE A 214 5.71 -14.64 2.02
N SER A 215 5.70 -15.00 0.73
CA SER A 215 4.64 -15.84 0.14
C SER A 215 5.28 -16.86 -0.78
N GLU A 216 4.82 -18.11 -0.70
CA GLU A 216 5.37 -19.24 -1.48
C GLU A 216 6.90 -19.36 -1.37
N GLY A 217 7.45 -19.06 -0.19
CA GLY A 217 8.90 -19.12 0.08
C GLY A 217 9.72 -17.98 -0.54
N LYS A 218 9.09 -16.96 -1.12
CA LYS A 218 9.76 -15.77 -1.67
C LYS A 218 9.42 -14.54 -0.85
N GLU A 219 10.43 -13.69 -0.64
CA GLU A 219 10.23 -12.37 -0.06
C GLU A 219 9.38 -11.51 -1.01
N GLU A 220 8.26 -11.00 -0.49
CA GLU A 220 7.41 -10.06 -1.22
C GLU A 220 7.81 -8.60 -0.94
N PHE A 221 8.08 -8.29 0.32
CA PHE A 221 8.58 -6.99 0.75
C PHE A 221 9.26 -7.07 2.11
N GLU A 222 10.19 -6.14 2.33
CA GLU A 222 10.72 -5.76 3.64
C GLU A 222 10.41 -4.28 3.88
N LEU A 223 9.99 -3.95 5.10
CA LEU A 223 9.64 -2.59 5.50
C LEU A 223 10.15 -2.30 6.91
N GLU A 224 10.91 -1.22 7.04
CA GLU A 224 11.26 -0.66 8.34
C GLU A 224 10.14 0.24 8.87
N VAL A 225 9.72 -0.03 10.10
CA VAL A 225 8.73 0.73 10.86
C VAL A 225 9.46 1.46 11.98
N PRO A 226 9.78 2.75 11.81
CA PRO A 226 10.46 3.52 12.84
C PRO A 226 9.57 3.77 14.07
N PRO A 227 10.16 4.12 15.23
CA PRO A 227 9.39 4.51 16.40
C PRO A 227 8.50 5.72 16.12
N GLY A 228 7.35 5.78 16.77
CA GLY A 228 6.36 6.83 16.54
C GLY A 228 5.68 6.74 15.17
N THR A 229 5.52 5.52 14.64
CA THR A 229 4.71 5.28 13.43
C THR A 229 3.22 5.22 13.78
N ALA A 230 2.40 5.96 13.03
CA ALA A 230 0.95 5.90 13.11
C ALA A 230 0.34 5.38 11.80
N LEU A 231 -0.73 4.59 11.90
CA LEU A 231 -1.52 4.12 10.77
C LEU A 231 -2.72 5.04 10.53
N LEU A 232 -2.82 5.63 9.34
CA LEU A 232 -4.00 6.36 8.90
C LEU A 232 -5.06 5.39 8.37
N PHE A 233 -5.91 4.90 9.26
CA PHE A 233 -7.00 3.99 8.92
C PHE A 233 -8.12 4.05 9.98
N PRO A 234 -9.40 4.16 9.58
CA PRO A 234 -10.52 4.17 10.51
C PRO A 234 -10.83 2.76 11.04
N SER A 235 -9.99 2.26 11.95
CA SER A 235 -10.25 1.05 12.74
C SER A 235 -11.07 1.35 13.99
N GLU A 236 -11.58 0.31 14.66
CA GLU A 236 -12.34 0.45 15.91
C GLU A 236 -11.53 1.13 17.01
N GLU A 237 -10.22 0.87 17.07
CA GLU A 237 -9.28 1.45 18.03
C GLU A 237 -8.70 2.81 17.58
N SER A 238 -9.15 3.37 16.46
CA SER A 238 -8.57 4.61 15.93
C SER A 238 -8.98 5.85 16.73
N VAL A 239 -7.98 6.65 17.10
CA VAL A 239 -8.15 7.97 17.74
C VAL A 239 -8.18 9.08 16.69
N MET A 240 -8.71 10.25 17.04
CA MET A 240 -8.66 11.39 16.12
C MET A 240 -7.22 11.87 15.99
N ILE A 241 -6.83 12.30 14.79
CA ILE A 241 -5.46 12.81 14.57
C ILE A 241 -5.15 14.03 15.46
N ASN A 242 -6.17 14.82 15.80
CA ASN A 242 -6.04 15.99 16.67
C ASN A 242 -5.60 15.59 18.09
N ASP A 243 -6.02 14.42 18.56
CA ASP A 243 -5.67 13.89 19.88
C ASP A 243 -4.21 13.44 19.95
N LEU A 244 -3.53 13.23 18.82
CA LEU A 244 -2.10 12.91 18.81
C LEU A 244 -1.24 14.11 19.25
N LYS A 245 -1.68 15.34 18.96
CA LYS A 245 -0.96 16.57 19.35
C LYS A 245 -0.84 16.70 20.86
N GLU A 246 -1.86 16.25 21.58
CA GLU A 246 -1.94 16.37 23.05
C GLU A 246 -1.11 15.32 23.79
N ARG A 247 -0.76 14.22 23.12
CA ARG A 247 -0.07 13.07 23.74
C ARG A 247 1.46 13.13 23.68
N ASP A 248 2.05 14.25 23.24
CA ASP A 248 3.49 14.44 22.99
C ASP A 248 4.10 13.37 22.06
N LEU A 249 3.24 12.63 21.36
CA LEU A 249 3.60 11.68 20.32
C LEU A 249 3.83 12.49 19.06
N LYS A 250 5.05 12.99 18.88
CA LYS A 250 5.52 13.45 17.56
C LYS A 250 5.57 12.22 16.65
N ALA A 251 4.43 11.80 16.11
CA ALA A 251 4.41 10.76 15.11
C ALA A 251 5.28 11.21 13.94
N ARG A 252 6.40 10.51 13.73
CA ARG A 252 7.40 10.87 12.72
C ARG A 252 7.17 10.16 11.41
N ASN A 253 6.32 9.13 11.42
CA ASN A 253 5.99 8.34 10.25
C ASN A 253 4.49 8.04 10.19
N LEU A 254 3.88 8.27 9.03
CA LEU A 254 2.48 8.04 8.75
C LEU A 254 2.34 6.94 7.69
N ILE A 255 1.80 5.79 8.09
CA ILE A 255 1.47 4.71 7.16
C ILE A 255 0.08 4.96 6.58
N VAL A 256 -0.04 4.91 5.25
CA VAL A 256 -1.29 5.10 4.51
C VAL A 256 -1.55 3.92 3.59
N LEU A 257 -2.79 3.42 3.56
CA LEU A 257 -3.21 2.31 2.71
C LEU A 257 -3.79 2.82 1.38
N ASP A 258 -3.10 2.57 0.27
CA ASP A 258 -3.54 2.98 -1.07
C ASP A 258 -4.29 1.84 -1.78
N GLY A 259 -5.61 2.00 -1.86
CA GLY A 259 -6.49 1.23 -2.72
C GLY A 259 -7.96 1.58 -2.57
N THR A 260 -8.83 0.83 -3.25
CA THR A 260 -10.27 0.95 -2.96
C THR A 260 -10.56 0.60 -1.50
N TRP A 261 -11.64 1.09 -0.92
CA TRP A 261 -12.01 0.78 0.47
C TRP A 261 -12.01 -0.71 0.78
N SER A 262 -12.53 -1.55 -0.13
CA SER A 262 -12.48 -3.00 0.01
C SER A 262 -11.05 -3.55 0.02
N LYS A 263 -10.17 -3.01 -0.83
CA LYS A 263 -8.74 -3.39 -0.87
C LYS A 263 -7.99 -2.90 0.36
N ALA A 264 -8.20 -1.65 0.78
CA ALA A 264 -7.59 -1.10 2.00
C ALA A 264 -7.98 -1.90 3.24
N ARG A 265 -9.28 -2.23 3.39
CA ARG A 265 -9.74 -3.11 4.47
C ARG A 265 -9.14 -4.51 4.38
N ARG A 266 -8.97 -5.05 3.18
CA ARG A 266 -8.30 -6.35 2.99
C ARG A 266 -6.82 -6.28 3.37
N MET A 267 -6.09 -5.26 2.91
CA MET A 267 -4.70 -5.02 3.30
C MET A 267 -4.58 -4.94 4.83
N TYR A 268 -5.46 -4.20 5.51
CA TYR A 268 -5.50 -4.13 6.96
C TYR A 268 -5.68 -5.50 7.64
N LEU A 269 -6.58 -6.34 7.12
CA LEU A 269 -6.85 -7.67 7.68
C LEU A 269 -5.75 -8.70 7.36
N GLU A 270 -5.13 -8.59 6.20
CA GLU A 270 -4.13 -9.54 5.70
C GLU A 270 -2.69 -9.15 6.05
N ASN A 271 -2.48 -8.05 6.78
CA ASN A 271 -1.18 -7.61 7.29
C ASN A 271 -1.27 -7.42 8.82
N PRO A 272 -1.11 -8.49 9.61
CA PRO A 272 -1.37 -8.46 11.05
C PRO A 272 -0.45 -7.49 11.81
N TRP A 273 0.76 -7.26 11.30
CA TRP A 273 1.70 -6.28 11.84
C TRP A 273 1.16 -4.85 11.87
N LEU A 274 0.16 -4.51 11.05
CA LEU A 274 -0.50 -3.20 11.11
C LEU A 274 -1.26 -2.99 12.42
N LYS A 275 -1.77 -4.06 13.05
CA LYS A 275 -2.44 -3.99 14.35
C LYS A 275 -1.46 -3.93 15.52
N LEU A 276 -0.19 -4.27 15.28
CA LEU A 276 0.88 -4.13 16.26
C LEU A 276 1.39 -2.68 16.35
N LEU A 277 0.86 -1.77 15.53
CA LEU A 277 1.16 -0.36 15.61
C LEU A 277 0.40 0.25 16.79
N CYS A 278 1.11 0.92 17.70
CA CYS A 278 0.51 1.51 18.91
C CYS A 278 -0.44 2.68 18.62
N SER A 279 -0.53 3.16 17.39
CA SER A 279 -1.31 4.36 17.05
C SER A 279 -2.04 4.18 15.72
N HIS A 280 -3.36 4.06 15.81
CA HIS A 280 -4.27 4.11 14.67
C HIS A 280 -4.99 5.45 14.71
N VAL A 281 -4.96 6.16 13.59
CA VAL A 281 -5.58 7.48 13.49
C VAL A 281 -6.61 7.56 12.38
N LYS A 282 -7.62 8.37 12.64
CA LYS A 282 -8.66 8.74 11.67
C LYS A 282 -8.74 10.26 11.56
N LEU A 283 -9.23 10.70 10.40
CA LEU A 283 -9.52 12.11 10.12
C LEU A 283 -11.00 12.36 10.35
N GLU A 284 -11.32 13.48 10.97
CA GLU A 284 -12.66 14.05 10.96
C GLU A 284 -12.74 15.04 9.79
N ILE A 285 -13.71 14.86 8.91
CA ILE A 285 -13.83 15.67 7.70
C ILE A 285 -15.24 16.22 7.64
N GLU A 286 -15.37 17.51 7.97
CA GLU A 286 -16.56 18.30 7.68
C GLU A 286 -16.43 18.85 6.24
N GLY A 287 -16.84 18.06 5.24
CA GLY A 287 -16.82 18.54 3.84
C GLY A 287 -17.00 17.47 2.78
N ALA A 288 -17.46 17.88 1.60
CA ALA A 288 -17.54 17.03 0.42
C ALA A 288 -16.15 16.91 -0.24
N SER A 289 -15.61 15.69 -0.37
CA SER A 289 -14.33 15.48 -1.09
C SER A 289 -14.41 15.98 -2.53
N LEU A 290 -13.30 16.52 -3.05
CA LEU A 290 -13.17 16.94 -4.46
C LEU A 290 -13.34 15.75 -5.43
N TYR A 291 -13.25 14.53 -4.91
CA TYR A 291 -13.28 13.27 -5.63
C TYR A 291 -14.68 12.67 -5.87
N ARG A 292 -15.75 13.27 -5.30
CA ARG A 292 -17.13 12.71 -5.34
C ARG A 292 -17.66 12.49 -6.76
N GLU A 293 -17.23 13.30 -7.72
CA GLU A 293 -17.82 13.34 -9.07
C GLU A 293 -17.13 12.41 -10.08
N VAL A 294 -15.89 11.97 -9.82
CA VAL A 294 -15.11 11.15 -10.77
C VAL A 294 -15.07 9.68 -10.39
N ARG A 295 -15.24 9.35 -9.10
CA ARG A 295 -15.50 7.97 -8.64
C ARG A 295 -16.63 7.93 -7.63
N ARG A 296 -17.47 6.91 -7.74
CA ARG A 296 -18.49 6.59 -6.73
C ARG A 296 -17.80 6.15 -5.44
N GLN A 297 -17.77 7.02 -4.44
CA GLN A 297 -17.29 6.68 -3.09
C GLN A 297 -18.34 5.85 -2.35
N PRO A 298 -17.92 4.94 -1.45
CA PRO A 298 -18.85 4.08 -0.73
C PRO A 298 -19.68 4.83 0.32
N ARG A 299 -19.17 5.91 0.91
CA ARG A 299 -19.84 6.74 1.93
C ARG A 299 -19.41 8.21 1.83
N GLU A 300 -20.19 9.12 2.41
CA GLU A 300 -19.77 10.52 2.63
C GLU A 300 -18.59 10.54 3.63
N GLY A 301 -17.62 11.44 3.41
CA GLY A 301 -16.38 11.52 4.21
C GLY A 301 -15.22 10.61 3.74
N CYS A 302 -15.38 9.87 2.65
CA CYS A 302 -14.27 9.10 2.08
C CYS A 302 -13.32 10.01 1.28
N LEU A 303 -12.02 9.97 1.57
CA LEU A 303 -11.00 10.72 0.83
C LEU A 303 -10.23 9.84 -0.14
N SER A 304 -9.62 10.47 -1.15
CA SER A 304 -8.53 9.84 -1.89
C SER A 304 -7.27 9.74 -1.03
N THR A 305 -6.36 8.84 -1.42
CA THR A 305 -5.07 8.65 -0.72
C THR A 305 -4.32 9.96 -0.51
N ILE A 306 -4.31 10.85 -1.52
CA ILE A 306 -3.57 12.10 -1.44
C ILE A 306 -4.26 13.15 -0.58
N GLU A 307 -5.59 13.24 -0.64
CA GLU A 307 -6.36 14.09 0.27
C GLU A 307 -6.11 13.65 1.71
N SER A 308 -6.20 12.35 2.00
CA SER A 308 -5.93 11.79 3.33
C SER A 308 -4.53 12.15 3.84
N ILE A 309 -3.50 12.01 2.99
CA ILE A 309 -2.13 12.41 3.33
C ILE A 309 -2.04 13.90 3.62
N VAL A 310 -2.58 14.75 2.74
CA VAL A 310 -2.51 16.21 2.90
C VAL A 310 -3.22 16.67 4.18
N TYR A 311 -4.47 16.24 4.41
CA TYR A 311 -5.20 16.62 5.62
C TYR A 311 -4.49 16.12 6.89
N ALA A 312 -3.98 14.89 6.88
CA ALA A 312 -3.24 14.37 8.01
C ALA A 312 -1.96 15.19 8.29
N MET A 313 -1.19 15.52 7.25
CA MET A 313 0.04 16.30 7.39
C MET A 313 -0.21 17.74 7.86
N LYS A 314 -1.28 18.37 7.36
CA LYS A 314 -1.72 19.70 7.85
C LYS A 314 -2.03 19.65 9.33
N GLU A 315 -2.76 18.62 9.77
CA GLU A 315 -2.99 18.45 11.19
C GLU A 315 -1.68 18.21 11.93
N MET A 316 -0.73 17.44 11.40
CA MET A 316 0.56 17.23 12.05
C MET A 316 1.50 18.46 12.06
N GLY A 317 1.07 19.61 11.51
CA GLY A 317 1.79 20.89 11.58
C GLY A 317 2.79 21.12 10.45
N GLU A 318 2.64 20.40 9.33
CA GLU A 318 3.44 20.62 8.11
C GLU A 318 3.02 21.90 7.37
N ASP A 319 3.91 22.37 6.47
CA ASP A 319 3.64 23.55 5.65
C ASP A 319 2.37 23.37 4.80
N THR A 320 1.41 24.25 5.02
CA THR A 320 0.12 24.22 4.33
C THR A 320 0.23 24.59 2.86
N GLU A 321 1.16 25.48 2.48
CA GLU A 321 1.26 25.97 1.09
C GLU A 321 1.76 24.88 0.14
N GLY A 322 2.83 24.16 0.52
CA GLY A 322 3.32 23.01 -0.23
C GLY A 322 2.26 21.91 -0.37
N LEU A 323 1.49 21.66 0.70
CA LEU A 323 0.42 20.66 0.71
C LEU A 323 -0.78 21.08 -0.15
N ASP A 324 -1.14 22.35 -0.17
CA ASP A 324 -2.22 22.88 -1.03
C ASP A 324 -1.88 22.77 -2.51
N ASN A 325 -0.62 23.04 -2.89
CA ASN A 325 -0.15 22.82 -4.26
C ASN A 325 -0.32 21.34 -4.69
N MET A 326 -0.14 20.37 -3.77
CA MET A 326 -0.40 18.96 -4.08
C MET A 326 -1.89 18.68 -4.36
N LEU A 327 -2.80 19.34 -3.65
CA LEU A 327 -4.24 19.27 -3.91
C LEU A 327 -4.61 19.92 -5.23
N ASP A 328 -4.04 21.07 -5.57
CA ASP A 328 -4.22 21.75 -6.87
C ASP A 328 -3.81 20.83 -8.03
N VAL A 329 -2.64 20.17 -7.92
CA VAL A 329 -2.17 19.20 -8.93
C VAL A 329 -3.12 18.01 -9.02
N PHE A 330 -3.64 17.54 -7.89
CA PHE A 330 -4.61 16.46 -7.85
C PHE A 330 -5.92 16.86 -8.53
N GLU A 331 -6.47 18.03 -8.23
CA GLU A 331 -7.67 18.57 -8.87
C GLU A 331 -7.47 18.68 -10.39
N SER A 332 -6.33 19.19 -10.84
CA SER A 332 -5.97 19.24 -12.26
C SER A 332 -5.94 17.84 -12.91
N MET A 333 -5.36 16.85 -12.23
CA MET A 333 -5.35 15.46 -12.72
C MET A 333 -6.76 14.88 -12.82
N VAL A 334 -7.65 15.20 -11.86
CA VAL A 334 -9.05 14.78 -11.86
C VAL A 334 -9.80 15.46 -13.01
N GLY A 335 -9.56 16.73 -13.26
CA GLY A 335 -10.12 17.49 -14.39
C GLY A 335 -9.77 16.89 -15.76
N ASP A 336 -8.53 16.47 -15.97
CA ASP A 336 -8.12 15.78 -17.22
C ASP A 336 -8.92 14.51 -17.47
N GLN A 337 -9.23 13.77 -16.41
CA GLN A 337 -9.92 12.50 -16.52
C GLN A 337 -11.39 12.69 -16.88
N ARG A 338 -12.01 13.78 -16.41
CA ARG A 338 -13.34 14.21 -16.86
C ARG A 338 -13.31 14.49 -18.36
N ARG A 339 -12.38 15.34 -18.82
CA ARG A 339 -12.23 15.67 -20.25
C ARG A 339 -12.04 14.43 -21.11
N CYS A 340 -11.15 13.51 -20.73
CA CYS A 340 -10.94 12.27 -21.48
C CYS A 340 -12.18 11.35 -21.48
N LYS A 341 -12.94 11.31 -20.38
CA LYS A 341 -14.19 10.55 -20.30
C LYS A 341 -15.21 11.12 -21.28
N ASP A 342 -15.41 12.44 -21.25
CA ASP A 342 -16.38 13.13 -22.11
C ASP A 342 -16.02 13.02 -23.60
N GLU A 343 -14.74 13.19 -23.95
CA GLU A 343 -14.26 13.00 -25.32
C GLU A 343 -14.44 11.55 -25.84
N ASN A 344 -14.30 10.56 -24.96
CA ASN A 344 -14.57 9.17 -25.32
C ASN A 344 -16.06 8.91 -25.50
N PHE A 345 -16.94 9.55 -24.71
CA PHE A 345 -18.39 9.49 -24.94
C PHE A 345 -18.78 10.11 -26.29
N VAL A 346 -18.19 11.25 -26.65
CA VAL A 346 -18.43 11.93 -27.93
C VAL A 346 -17.91 11.12 -29.12
N LYS A 347 -16.88 10.28 -28.96
CA LYS A 347 -16.36 9.40 -30.02
C LYS A 347 -17.15 8.11 -30.23
N ILE A 348 -18.04 7.76 -29.29
CA ILE A 348 -18.84 6.52 -29.32
C ILE A 348 -20.27 6.79 -29.86
N LEU A 349 -20.72 8.05 -29.81
CA LEU A 349 -21.93 8.55 -30.47
C LEU A 349 -21.62 8.97 -31.91
#